data_AF-M1CDY1-F1
#
_entry.id   AF-M1CDY1-F1
#
_cell.length_a   1.000
_cell.length_b   1.000
_cell.length_c   1.000
_cell.angle_alpha   90.00
_cell.angle_beta   90.00
_cell.angle_gamma   90.00
#
_symmetry.space_group_name_H-M   'P 1'
#
loop_
_entity.id
_entity.type
_entity.pdbx_description
1 polymer ?
#
loop_
_entity_poly.entity_id
_entity_poly.type
_entity_poly.pdbx_seq_one_letter_code
_entity_poly.pdbx_strand_id
1 'polypeptide(L)' 'MAIQTLLITDELFRSSDVETRKKYANLVDSVKDSGGTALIFSSMHVSGEQLTQLTGIAAILRFPLPELEDIEM' A
#
# COMPACT_ATOMS: atom_id res chain seq x y z
N MET A 1 2.74 4.77 13.94
CA MET A 1 2.17 4.39 12.63
C MET A 1 1.02 3.41 12.84
N ALA A 2 -0.14 3.60 12.17
CA ALA A 2 -1.34 2.79 12.39
C ALA A 2 -1.42 1.51 11.52
N ILE A 3 -0.64 1.45 10.43
CA ILE A 3 -0.65 0.32 9.50
C ILE A 3 -0.06 -0.94 10.16
N GLN A 4 -0.81 -2.04 10.11
CA GLN A 4 -0.33 -3.38 10.46
C GLN A 4 0.20 -4.10 9.23
N THR A 5 -0.60 -4.16 8.18
CA THR A 5 -0.25 -4.83 6.91
C THR A 5 -0.52 -3.89 5.75
N LEU A 6 0.50 -3.60 4.96
CA LEU A 6 0.40 -2.87 3.70
C LEU A 6 0.32 -3.88 2.55
N LEU A 7 -0.66 -3.69 1.67
CA LEU A 7 -0.80 -4.43 0.42
C LEU A 7 -0.52 -3.44 -0.73
N ILE A 8 0.42 -3.78 -1.61
CA ILE A 8 0.78 -2.94 -2.75
C ILE A 8 1.05 -3.79 -3.98
N THR A 9 0.63 -3.34 -5.16
CA THR A 9 0.97 -4.01 -6.42
C THR A 9 2.43 -3.74 -6.82
N ASP A 10 3.04 -4.69 -7.52
CA ASP A 10 4.37 -4.54 -8.12
C ASP A 10 4.42 -3.41 -9.16
N GLU A 11 3.31 -3.14 -9.84
CA GLU A 11 3.16 -2.00 -10.75
C GLU A 11 3.38 -0.65 -10.05
N LEU A 12 2.73 -0.40 -8.90
CA LEU A 12 2.95 0.83 -8.13
C LEU A 12 4.34 0.86 -7.50
N PHE A 13 4.77 -0.27 -6.93
CA PHE A 13 6.07 -0.37 -6.26
C PHE A 13 7.25 -0.20 -7.24
N ARG A 14 7.09 -0.64 -8.49
CA ARG A 14 8.11 -0.54 -9.55
C ARG A 14 7.71 0.45 -10.64
N SER A 15 6.91 1.45 -10.31
CA SER A 15 6.44 2.46 -11.25
C SER A 15 7.59 3.08 -12.05
N SER A 16 7.34 3.33 -13.34
CA SER A 16 8.26 4.06 -14.21
C SER A 16 8.38 5.53 -13.80
N ASP A 17 7.34 6.09 -13.19
CA ASP A 17 7.40 7.42 -12.60
C ASP A 17 8.25 7.40 -11.32
N VAL A 18 9.32 8.20 -11.33
CA VAL A 18 10.35 8.18 -10.28
C VAL A 18 9.80 8.72 -8.96
N GLU A 19 8.93 9.72 -9.01
CA GLU A 19 8.33 10.33 -7.82
C GLU A 19 7.39 9.33 -7.14
N THR A 20 6.49 8.74 -7.90
CA THR A 20 5.57 7.69 -7.46
C THR A 20 6.33 6.50 -6.86
N ARG A 21 7.36 6.01 -7.55
CA ARG A 21 8.19 4.89 -7.07
C ARG A 21 8.86 5.22 -5.74
N LYS A 22 9.46 6.41 -5.60
CA LYS A 22 10.10 6.84 -4.33
C LYS A 22 9.09 6.95 -3.21
N LYS A 23 7.91 7.52 -3.47
CA LYS A 23 6.83 7.65 -2.48
C LYS A 23 6.45 6.30 -1.90
N TYR A 24 6.18 5.31 -2.75
CA TYR A 24 5.77 3.98 -2.31
C TYR A 24 6.90 3.14 -1.72
N ALA A 25 8.13 3.29 -2.22
CA ALA A 25 9.31 2.65 -1.60
C ALA A 25 9.50 3.15 -0.16
N ASN A 26 9.47 4.47 0.04
CA ASN A 26 9.59 5.07 1.38
C ASN A 26 8.44 4.65 2.30
N LEU A 27 7.21 4.52 1.78
CA LEU A 27 6.07 4.03 2.55
C LEU A 27 6.26 2.58 3.01
N VAL A 28 6.70 1.70 2.11
CA VAL A 28 7.00 0.29 2.42
C VAL A 28 8.07 0.20 3.51
N ASP A 29 9.14 0.99 3.40
CA ASP A 29 10.21 1.02 4.39
C ASP A 29 9.69 1.53 5.73
N SER A 30 8.93 2.63 5.73
CA SER A 30 8.34 3.21 6.95
C SER A 30 7.42 2.22 7.69
N VAL A 31 6.63 1.43 6.95
CA VAL A 31 5.76 0.38 7.51
C VAL A 31 6.58 -0.72 8.17
N LYS A 32 7.64 -1.19 7.51
CA LYS A 32 8.54 -2.21 8.06
C LYS A 32 9.26 -1.70 9.32
N ASP A 33 9.78 -0.48 9.28
CA ASP A 33 10.46 0.16 10.41
C ASP A 33 9.54 0.35 11.63
N SER A 34 8.25 0.56 11.37
CA SER A 34 7.23 0.63 12.42
C SER A 34 6.77 -0.76 12.94
N GLY A 35 7.40 -1.85 12.48
CA GLY A 35 7.07 -3.23 12.83
C GLY A 35 5.81 -3.77 12.15
N GLY A 36 5.37 -3.14 11.06
CA GLY A 36 4.31 -3.65 10.20
C GLY A 36 4.85 -4.59 9.12
N THR A 37 3.95 -5.24 8.39
CA THR A 37 4.30 -6.11 7.25
C THR A 37 3.93 -5.41 5.94
N ALA A 38 4.77 -5.51 4.92
CA ALA A 38 4.45 -5.06 3.58
C ALA A 38 4.46 -6.25 2.62
N LEU A 39 3.36 -6.45 1.90
CA LEU A 39 3.14 -7.52 0.95
C LEU A 39 3.04 -6.94 -0.46
N ILE A 40 3.90 -7.41 -1.36
CA ILE A 40 3.91 -6.99 -2.76
C ILE A 40 3.16 -8.05 -3.58
N PHE A 41 2.08 -7.64 -4.25
CA PHE A 41 1.25 -8.48 -5.09
C PHE A 41 1.63 -8.28 -6.55
N SER A 42 1.75 -9.38 -7.30
CA SER A 42 1.94 -9.26 -8.75
C SER A 42 0.64 -8.87 -9.43
N SER A 43 0.66 -7.79 -10.22
CA SER A 43 -0.49 -7.36 -11.03
C SER A 43 -0.92 -8.40 -12.08
N MET A 44 -0.07 -9.38 -12.39
CA MET A 44 -0.36 -10.49 -13.31
C MET A 44 -1.01 -11.71 -12.64
N HIS A 45 -1.33 -11.64 -11.34
CA HIS A 45 -2.06 -12.68 -10.63
C HIS A 45 -3.43 -12.16 -10.21
N VAL A 46 -4.43 -13.03 -10.10
CA VAL A 46 -5.82 -12.68 -9.75
C VAL A 46 -5.89 -11.81 -8.49
N SER A 47 -5.07 -12.09 -7.48
CA SER A 47 -5.02 -11.28 -6.26
C SER A 47 -4.51 -9.85 -6.49
N GLY A 48 -3.56 -9.67 -7.41
CA GLY A 48 -3.06 -8.35 -7.78
C GLY A 48 -4.07 -7.60 -8.65
N GLU A 49 -4.73 -8.27 -9.60
CA GLU A 49 -5.82 -7.67 -10.39
C GLU A 49 -6.94 -7.13 -9.50
N GLN A 50 -7.35 -7.88 -8.48
CA GLN A 50 -8.34 -7.44 -7.49
C GLN A 50 -7.85 -6.22 -6.70
N LEU A 51 -6.58 -6.20 -6.28
CA LEU A 51 -6.02 -5.06 -5.58
C LEU A 51 -5.92 -3.82 -6.48
N THR A 52 -5.59 -3.99 -7.76
CA THR A 52 -5.56 -2.91 -8.77
C THR A 52 -6.93 -2.26 -8.94
N GLN A 53 -8.02 -3.03 -8.88
CA GLN A 53 -9.39 -2.47 -8.89
C GLN A 53 -9.67 -1.57 -7.67
N LEU A 54 -8.92 -1.76 -6.57
CA LEU A 54 -8.91 -0.90 -5.39
C LEU A 54 -7.75 0.10 -5.41
N THR A 55 -7.40 0.64 -6.59
CA THR A 55 -6.28 1.57 -6.84
C THR A 55 -4.86 0.97 -6.77
N GLY A 56 -4.71 -0.31 -6.43
CA GLY A 56 -3.41 -0.99 -6.38
C GLY A 56 -2.70 -0.91 -5.02
N ILE A 57 -3.31 -0.26 -4.03
CA ILE A 57 -2.76 -0.14 -2.68
C ILE A 57 -3.86 -0.18 -1.63
N ALA A 58 -3.63 -0.90 -0.53
CA ALA A 58 -4.56 -1.00 0.60
C ALA A 58 -3.80 -1.26 1.89
N ALA A 59 -4.44 -1.03 3.04
CA ALA A 59 -3.84 -1.27 4.34
C ALA A 59 -4.84 -1.86 5.34
N ILE A 60 -4.35 -2.78 6.17
CA ILE A 60 -5.03 -3.26 7.38
C ILE A 60 -4.40 -2.53 8.55
N LEU A 61 -5.24 -1.93 9.40
CA LEU A 61 -4.80 -1.10 10.52
C LEU A 61 -4.80 -1.86 11.85
N ARG A 62 -3.94 -1.44 12.77
CA ARG A 62 -3.83 -2.02 14.13
C ARG A 62 -4.98 -1.64 15.05
N PHE A 63 -5.64 -0.52 14.76
CA PHE A 63 -6.75 0.04 15.50
C PHE A 63 -7.63 0.84 14.53
N PRO A 64 -8.93 1.01 14.82
CA PRO A 64 -9.83 1.77 13.98
C PRO A 64 -9.41 3.25 13.90
N LEU A 65 -9.52 3.83 12.71
CA LEU A 65 -9.30 5.25 12.44
C LEU A 65 -10.51 5.80 11.66
N PRO A 66 -11.63 6.11 12.35
CA PRO A 66 -12.88 6.51 11.70
C PRO A 66 -12.75 7.83 10.92
N GLU A 67 -11.87 8.72 11.36
CA GLU A 67 -11.62 10.01 10.69
C GLU A 67 -11.06 9.87 9.27
N LEU A 68 -10.55 8.69 8.87
CA LEU A 68 -10.04 8.47 7.51
C LEU A 68 -11.15 8.48 6.45
N GLU A 69 -12.37 8.10 6.81
CA GLU A 69 -13.51 8.06 5.87
C GLU A 69 -13.95 9.47 5.48
N ASP A 70 -13.70 10.46 6.35
CA ASP A 70 -14.05 11.87 6.14
C ASP A 70 -12.95 12.66 5.42
N ILE A 71 -11.78 12.05 5.17
CA ILE A 71 -10.71 12.67 4.39
C ILE A 71 -11.09 12.52 2.91
N GLU A 72 -11.74 13.54 2.36
CA GLU A 72 -12.01 13.61 0.92
C GLU A 72 -10.69 13.47 0.13
N MET A 73 -10.72 12.60 -0.89
CA MET A 73 -9.64 12.37 -1.84
C MET A 73 -9.46 13.56 -2.80
#